data_AF-A0A0B7J9P5-F1
#
_entry.id   AF-A0A0B7J9P5-F1
#
_cell.length_a   1.000
_cell.length_b   1.000
_cell.length_c   1.000
_cell.angle_alpha   90.00
_cell.angle_beta   90.00
_cell.angle_gamma   90.00
#
_symmetry.space_group_name_H-M   'P 1'
#
loop_
_entity.id
_entity.type
_entity.pdbx_description
1 polymer ?
#
loop_
_entity_poly.entity_id
_entity_poly.type
_entity_poly.pdbx_seq_one_letter_code
_entity_poly.pdbx_strand_id
1 'polypeptide(L)' 'MSNSPVSPLENAPAEIKLAVDLICLLEDNAIDPKIVLSALDIVRHDFEKKLQPQPA' A
#
# COMPACT_ATOMS: atom_id res chain seq x y z
N MET A 1 -26.06 2.38 -24.14
CA MET A 1 -25.54 2.34 -22.76
C MET A 1 -24.40 1.35 -22.74
N SER A 2 -23.16 1.85 -22.80
CA SER A 2 -21.97 0.99 -22.86
C SER A 2 -21.62 0.58 -21.44
N ASN A 3 -21.91 -0.68 -21.09
CA ASN A 3 -21.50 -1.26 -19.82
C ASN A 3 -20.01 -1.63 -19.90
N SER A 4 -19.14 -0.62 -19.78
CA SER A 4 -17.71 -0.86 -19.54
C SER A 4 -17.55 -1.48 -18.15
N PRO A 5 -16.77 -2.55 -17.97
CA PRO A 5 -16.49 -3.05 -16.63
C PRO A 5 -15.69 -1.96 -15.91
N VAL A 6 -16.32 -1.35 -14.91
CA VAL A 6 -15.62 -0.46 -13.98
C VAL A 6 -14.48 -1.27 -13.40
N SER A 7 -13.24 -0.84 -13.61
CA SER A 7 -12.06 -1.57 -13.13
C SER A 7 -12.26 -1.89 -11.63
N PRO A 8 -12.09 -3.14 -11.17
CA PRO A 8 -12.38 -3.54 -9.79
C PRO A 8 -11.68 -2.67 -8.72
N LEU A 9 -10.60 -2.00 -9.11
CA LEU A 9 -9.84 -1.07 -8.28
C LEU A 9 -10.55 0.26 -8.04
N GLU A 10 -11.39 0.76 -8.97
CA GLU A 10 -12.06 2.07 -8.83
C GLU A 10 -12.98 2.13 -7.61
N ASN A 11 -13.59 1.00 -7.24
CA ASN A 11 -14.48 0.88 -6.08
C ASN A 11 -13.83 0.18 -4.87
N ALA A 12 -12.55 -0.15 -4.94
CA ALA A 12 -11.86 -0.83 -3.84
C ALA A 12 -11.67 0.11 -2.62
N PRO A 13 -11.59 -0.45 -1.39
CA PRO A 13 -11.19 0.30 -0.20
C PRO A 13 -9.86 1.02 -0.39
N ALA A 14 -9.67 2.14 0.33
CA ALA A 14 -8.50 3.02 0.16
C ALA A 14 -7.18 2.28 0.43
N GLU A 15 -7.16 1.40 1.43
CA GLU A 15 -6.03 0.55 1.78
C GLU A 15 -5.66 -0.44 0.67
N ILE A 16 -6.64 -0.95 -0.07
CA ILE A 16 -6.41 -1.87 -1.19
C ILE A 16 -5.84 -1.11 -2.38
N LYS A 17 -6.40 0.06 -2.70
CA LYS A 17 -5.87 0.94 -3.77
C LYS A 17 -4.40 1.31 -3.49
N LEU A 18 -4.12 1.76 -2.27
CA LEU A 18 -2.77 2.13 -1.86
C LEU A 18 -1.79 0.95 -1.93
N ALA A 19 -2.23 -0.25 -1.52
CA ALA A 19 -1.39 -1.45 -1.61
C ALA A 19 -1.05 -1.79 -3.07
N VAL A 20 -2.02 -1.67 -3.99
CA VAL A 20 -1.81 -1.91 -5.43
C VAL A 20 -0.85 -0.88 -6.01
N ASP A 21 -1.08 0.41 -5.75
CA ASP A 21 -0.19 1.48 -6.23
C ASP A 21 1.25 1.29 -5.71
N LEU A 22 1.39 0.89 -4.44
CA LEU A 22 2.69 0.63 -3.83
C LEU A 22 3.38 -0.60 -4.46
N ILE A 23 2.65 -1.68 -4.74
CA ILE A 23 3.20 -2.85 -5.42
C ILE A 23 3.70 -2.47 -6.82
N CYS A 24 2.89 -1.76 -7.62
CA CYS A 24 3.29 -1.31 -8.94
C CYS A 24 4.57 -0.45 -8.88
N LEU A 25 4.65 0.50 -7.95
CA LEU A 25 5.84 1.33 -7.75
C LEU A 25 7.09 0.49 -7.45
N LEU A 26 6.97 -0.52 -6.59
CA LEU A 26 8.10 -1.35 -6.17
C LEU A 26 8.56 -2.29 -7.29
N GLU A 27 7.62 -2.82 -8.08
CA GLU A 27 7.89 -3.63 -9.26
C GLU A 27 8.57 -2.82 -10.38
N ASP A 28 8.08 -1.60 -10.64
CA ASP A 28 8.65 -0.67 -11.63
C ASP A 28 10.11 -0.32 -11.32
N ASN A 29 10.46 -0.32 -10.02
CA ASN A 29 11.84 -0.09 -9.56
C ASN A 29 12.65 -1.39 -9.40
N ALA A 30 12.09 -2.54 -9.78
CA ALA A 30 12.73 -3.86 -9.71
C ALA A 30 13.35 -4.17 -8.33
N ILE A 31 12.67 -3.77 -7.24
CA ILE A 31 13.16 -4.01 -5.88
C ILE A 31 12.98 -5.49 -5.52
N ASP A 32 14.03 -6.10 -4.96
CA ASP A 32 13.95 -7.50 -4.50
C ASP A 32 12.83 -7.69 -3.47
N PRO A 33 11.95 -8.70 -3.62
CA PRO A 33 10.82 -8.91 -2.71
C PRO A 33 11.21 -9.06 -1.23
N LYS A 34 12.38 -9.60 -0.91
CA LYS A 34 12.85 -9.71 0.49
C LYS A 34 13.20 -8.35 1.07
N ILE A 35 13.76 -7.46 0.25
CA ILE A 35 14.03 -6.07 0.62
C ILE A 35 12.71 -5.31 0.79
N VAL A 36 11.75 -5.50 -0.12
CA VAL A 36 10.39 -4.94 0.00
C VAL A 36 9.76 -5.32 1.33
N LEU A 37 9.71 -6.62 1.66
CA LEU A 37 9.08 -7.09 2.90
C LEU A 37 9.76 -6.49 4.14
N SER A 38 11.09 -6.44 4.15
CA SER A 38 11.85 -5.84 5.25
C SER A 38 11.56 -4.34 5.40
N ALA A 39 11.44 -3.61 4.29
CA ALA A 39 11.09 -2.19 4.30
C ALA A 39 9.64 -1.96 4.75
N LEU A 40 8.70 -2.80 4.30
CA LEU A 40 7.29 -2.73 4.72
C LEU A 40 7.12 -3.00 6.21
N ASP A 41 7.91 -3.91 6.80
CA ASP A 41 7.94 -4.07 8.25
C ASP A 41 8.39 -2.79 8.95
N ILE A 42 9.45 -2.13 8.47
CA ILE A 42 9.91 -0.85 9.05
C ILE A 42 8.80 0.22 8.96
N VAL A 43 8.17 0.36 7.78
CA VAL A 43 7.06 1.30 7.57
C VAL A 43 5.90 0.99 8.51
N ARG A 44 5.52 -0.28 8.65
CA ARG A 44 4.47 -0.71 9.58
C ARG A 44 4.77 -0.23 11.01
N HIS A 45 5.96 -0.52 11.52
CA HIS A 45 6.33 -0.11 12.88
C HIS A 45 6.36 1.42 13.06
N ASP A 46 6.72 2.19 12.04
CA ASP A 46 6.67 3.66 12.09
C ASP A 46 5.23 4.19 12.21
N PHE A 47 4.30 3.63 11.43
CA PHE A 47 2.88 4.01 11.52
C PHE A 47 2.22 3.51 12.81
N GLU A 48 2.57 2.32 13.30
CA GLU A 48 2.14 1.84 14.62
C GLU A 48 2.54 2.82 15.73
N LYS A 49 3.77 3.36 15.70
CA LYS A 49 4.21 4.39 16.66
C LYS A 49 3.41 5.68 16.55
N LYS A 50 3.06 6.10 15.33
CA LYS A 50 2.24 7.31 15.10
C LYS A 50 0.80 7.16 15.59
N LEU A 51 0.29 5.93 15.69
CA LEU A 51 -1.02 5.64 16.28
C LEU A 51 -1.00 5.63 17.80
N GLN A 52 0.18 5.57 18.43
CA GLN A 52 0.28 5.68 19.87
C GLN A 52 -0.03 7.13 20.29
N PRO A 53 -0.94 7.34 21.25
CA PRO A 53 -1.18 8.67 21.79
C PRO A 53 0.12 9.19 22.38
N GLN A 54 0.56 10.35 21.89
CA GLN A 54 1.74 11.02 22.43
C GLN A 54 1.44 11.35 23.90
N PRO A 55 2.24 10.88 24.87
CA PRO A 55 2.05 11.29 26.25
C PRO A 55 2.22 12.81 26.30
N ALA A 56 1.22 13.48 26.86
CA ALA A 56 1.19 14.93 27.06
C ALA A 56 2.36 15.41 27.91
#